data_AF-A0A6J5EFA4-F1
#
_entry.id   AF-A0A6J5EFA4-F1
#
_cell.length_a   1.000
_cell.length_b   1.000
_cell.length_c   1.000
_cell.angle_alpha   90.00
_cell.angle_beta   90.00
_cell.angle_gamma   90.00
#
_symmetry.space_group_name_H-M   'P 1'
#
loop_
_entity.id
_entity.type
_entity.pdbx_description
1 polymer ?
#
loop_
_entity_poly.entity_id
_entity_poly.type
_entity_poly.pdbx_seq_one_letter_code
_entity_poly.pdbx_strand_id
1 'polypeptide(L)'
;MDRDTFLDHLTDALRAITTPRFYENERGFQGELLAELKKTIPADFLPDKAIIEQEYQKHFDSHGLKIRPDIIVHEPFDESRHGSRRDGNIAVIEIKRVASKKGATGDFGSLISMMDLLNYPLGIFINIASEATRADLVPVEWRDRIVCFAVSLRNAKTHVTRSDVK
;
A
#
# COMPACT_ATOMS: atom_id res chain seq x y z
N MET A 1 3.72 -2.94 15.65
CA MET A 1 4.52 -3.20 14.45
C MET A 1 5.54 -2.08 14.30
N ASP A 2 6.82 -2.41 14.12
CA ASP A 2 7.83 -1.40 13.80
C ASP A 2 7.65 -0.94 12.35
N ARG A 3 7.45 0.37 12.16
CA ARG A 3 7.12 0.96 10.84
C ARG A 3 8.26 0.74 9.86
N ASP A 4 9.49 1.02 10.26
CA ASP A 4 10.64 1.00 9.36
C ASP A 4 10.96 -0.43 8.93
N THR A 5 10.89 -1.38 9.86
CA THR A 5 11.03 -2.82 9.55
C THR A 5 9.96 -3.29 8.56
N PHE A 6 8.71 -2.83 8.69
CA PHE A 6 7.65 -3.16 7.72
C PHE A 6 7.97 -2.59 6.33
N LEU A 7 8.44 -1.34 6.27
CA LEU A 7 8.82 -0.69 5.01
C LEU A 7 10.03 -1.37 4.36
N ASP A 8 10.95 -1.92 5.14
CA ASP A 8 12.08 -2.70 4.65
C ASP A 8 11.63 -4.05 4.08
N HIS A 9 10.74 -4.77 4.78
CA HIS A 9 10.13 -5.99 4.22
C HIS A 9 9.34 -5.72 2.94
N LEU A 10 8.58 -4.61 2.88
CA LEU A 10 7.90 -4.19 1.66
C LEU A 10 8.90 -3.89 0.53
N THR A 11 10.01 -3.22 0.84
CA THR A 11 11.06 -2.94 -0.13
C THR A 11 11.64 -4.22 -0.71
N ASP A 12 11.87 -5.22 0.13
CA ASP A 12 12.40 -6.53 -0.30
C ASP A 12 11.37 -7.33 -1.10
N ALA A 13 10.09 -7.30 -0.72
CA ALA A 13 9.01 -7.89 -1.49
C ALA A 13 8.91 -7.25 -2.89
N LEU A 14 9.02 -5.91 -2.98
CA LEU A 14 9.04 -5.21 -4.27
C LEU A 14 10.25 -5.61 -5.13
N ARG A 15 11.43 -5.77 -4.53
CA ARG A 15 12.66 -6.19 -5.23
C ARG A 15 12.55 -7.61 -5.80
N ALA A 16 11.78 -8.49 -5.16
CA ALA A 16 11.59 -9.87 -5.60
C ALA A 16 10.73 -9.99 -6.88
N ILE A 17 9.94 -8.97 -7.23
CA ILE A 17 9.07 -8.96 -8.41
C ILE A 17 9.90 -8.67 -9.66
N THR A 18 10.47 -9.70 -10.29
CA THR A 18 11.36 -9.55 -11.46
C THR A 18 10.71 -9.91 -12.80
N THR A 19 9.51 -10.50 -12.79
CA THR A 19 8.86 -10.96 -14.04
C THR A 19 8.27 -9.78 -14.82
N PRO A 20 8.67 -9.54 -16.09
CA PRO A 20 8.25 -8.36 -16.86
C PRO A 20 6.74 -8.13 -16.95
N ARG A 21 5.96 -9.20 -17.13
CA ARG A 21 4.49 -9.13 -17.29
C ARG A 21 3.79 -8.40 -16.14
N PHE A 22 4.35 -8.43 -14.94
CA PHE A 22 3.74 -7.78 -13.78
C PHE A 22 3.84 -6.26 -13.84
N TYR A 23 4.72 -5.70 -14.65
CA TYR A 23 4.86 -4.25 -14.84
C TYR A 23 3.92 -3.68 -15.91
N GLU A 24 3.16 -4.54 -16.60
CA GLU A 24 2.27 -4.15 -17.69
C GLU A 24 0.91 -3.61 -17.18
N ASN A 25 0.47 -4.02 -15.98
CA ASN A 25 -0.77 -3.57 -15.38
C ASN A 25 -0.77 -3.67 -13.85
N GLU A 26 -1.59 -2.84 -13.19
CA GLU A 26 -1.67 -2.71 -11.74
C GLU A 26 -2.14 -4.00 -11.06
N ARG A 27 -3.18 -4.64 -11.61
CA ARG A 27 -3.77 -5.88 -11.04
C ARG A 27 -2.79 -7.04 -11.00
N GLY A 28 -2.00 -7.21 -12.07
CA GLY A 28 -0.95 -8.24 -12.14
C GLY A 28 0.13 -7.99 -11.10
N PHE A 29 0.57 -6.73 -10.96
CA PHE A 29 1.55 -6.35 -9.94
C PHE A 29 1.02 -6.55 -8.52
N GLN A 30 -0.23 -6.15 -8.25
CA GLN A 30 -0.92 -6.32 -6.97
C GLN A 30 -0.95 -7.79 -6.54
N GLY A 31 -1.28 -8.70 -7.46
CA GLY A 31 -1.29 -10.14 -7.20
C GLY A 31 0.07 -10.67 -6.78
N GLU A 32 1.12 -10.30 -7.52
CA GLU A 32 2.48 -10.73 -7.21
C GLU A 32 3.01 -10.09 -5.92
N LEU A 33 2.75 -8.80 -5.70
CA LEU A 33 3.14 -8.11 -4.49
C LEU A 33 2.50 -8.75 -3.25
N LEU A 34 1.23 -9.14 -3.31
CA LEU A 34 0.61 -9.87 -2.21
C LEU A 34 1.34 -11.20 -1.94
N ALA A 35 1.71 -11.93 -2.99
CA ALA A 35 2.40 -13.20 -2.86
C ALA A 35 3.80 -13.01 -2.25
N GLU A 36 4.56 -12.01 -2.69
CA GLU A 36 5.89 -11.70 -2.15
C GLU A 36 5.81 -11.19 -0.71
N LEU A 37 4.86 -10.30 -0.38
CA LEU A 37 4.66 -9.84 1.00
C LEU A 37 4.42 -11.01 1.96
N LYS A 38 3.61 -12.00 1.57
CA LYS A 38 3.35 -13.20 2.38
C LYS A 38 4.56 -14.13 2.53
N LYS A 39 5.55 -14.04 1.64
CA LYS A 39 6.82 -14.79 1.74
C LYS A 39 7.87 -14.04 2.55
N THR A 40 7.96 -12.73 2.35
CA THR A 40 9.03 -11.89 2.91
C THR A 40 8.75 -11.47 4.35
N ILE A 41 7.49 -11.24 4.72
CA ILE A 41 7.14 -10.83 6.08
C ILE A 41 7.08 -12.06 6.99
N PRO A 42 7.85 -12.11 8.09
CA PRO A 42 7.79 -13.20 9.06
C PRO A 42 6.39 -13.36 9.67
N ALA A 43 6.00 -14.60 9.96
CA ALA A 43 4.66 -14.90 10.47
C ALA A 43 4.35 -14.25 11.83
N ASP A 44 5.38 -13.96 12.62
CA ASP A 44 5.33 -13.32 13.94
C ASP A 44 5.59 -11.80 13.89
N PHE A 45 5.82 -11.23 12.71
CA PHE A 45 6.08 -9.79 12.57
C PHE A 45 4.81 -8.95 12.69
N LEU A 46 3.69 -9.44 12.15
CA LEU A 46 2.42 -8.73 12.22
C LEU A 46 1.81 -8.86 13.63
N PRO A 47 1.21 -7.79 14.17
CA PRO A 47 0.63 -7.83 15.50
C PRO A 47 -0.63 -8.70 15.56
N ASP A 48 -0.80 -9.41 16.67
CA ASP A 48 -2.02 -10.15 17.01
C ASP A 48 -2.55 -11.06 15.88
N LYS A 49 -3.73 -10.75 15.35
CA LYS A 49 -4.39 -11.46 14.24
C LYS A 49 -4.34 -10.66 12.94
N ALA A 50 -3.41 -9.73 12.81
CA ALA A 50 -3.29 -8.92 11.62
C ALA A 50 -2.91 -9.77 10.41
N ILE A 51 -3.54 -9.46 9.28
CA ILE A 51 -3.35 -10.14 8.01
C ILE A 51 -3.04 -9.14 6.90
N ILE A 52 -2.43 -9.64 5.82
CA ILE A 52 -2.24 -8.91 4.58
C ILE A 52 -3.19 -9.51 3.54
N GLU A 53 -4.10 -8.70 3.05
CA GLU A 53 -5.07 -9.13 2.05
C GLU A 53 -5.27 -8.09 0.95
N GLN A 54 -5.65 -8.59 -0.22
CA GLN A 54 -6.34 -7.73 -1.18
C GLN A 54 -7.73 -7.47 -0.61
N GLU A 55 -8.16 -6.22 -0.56
CA GLU A 55 -9.50 -5.90 -0.10
C GLU A 55 -10.50 -6.51 -1.09
N TYR A 56 -11.14 -7.62 -0.74
CA TYR A 56 -12.28 -8.17 -1.48
C TYR A 56 -13.52 -7.39 -1.07
N GLN A 57 -14.18 -6.79 -2.06
CA GLN A 57 -15.32 -5.89 -1.96
C GLN A 57 -16.31 -6.30 -0.85
N LYS A 58 -16.27 -5.62 0.31
CA LYS A 58 -17.35 -5.67 1.30
C LYS A 58 -18.41 -4.64 0.90
N HIS A 59 -19.67 -5.04 1.02
CA HIS A 59 -20.85 -4.39 0.46
C HIS A 59 -20.86 -2.85 0.61
N PHE A 60 -21.27 -2.19 -0.48
CA PHE A 60 -21.41 -0.74 -0.70
C PHE A 60 -21.97 0.04 0.51
N ASP A 61 -22.83 -0.59 1.30
CA ASP A 61 -23.58 0.05 2.40
C ASP A 61 -22.77 0.22 3.70
N SER A 62 -21.56 -0.34 3.80
CA SER A 62 -20.85 -0.42 5.09
C SER A 62 -19.86 0.73 5.38
N HIS A 63 -19.42 1.48 4.36
CA HIS A 63 -18.32 2.47 4.52
C HIS A 63 -18.48 3.80 3.73
N GLY A 64 -19.54 4.02 2.96
CA GLY A 64 -19.83 5.35 2.37
C GLY A 64 -18.83 5.90 1.34
N LEU A 65 -17.74 5.18 1.02
CA LEU A 65 -16.75 5.54 0.00
C LEU A 65 -16.80 4.53 -1.17
N LYS A 66 -16.71 5.03 -2.40
CA LYS A 66 -16.52 4.23 -3.64
C LYS A 66 -15.03 3.98 -3.95
N ILE A 67 -14.18 4.05 -2.93
CA ILE A 67 -12.71 3.95 -3.09
C ILE A 67 -12.28 2.61 -2.51
N ARG A 68 -11.53 1.83 -3.29
CA ARG A 68 -11.05 0.50 -2.92
C ARG A 68 -9.53 0.52 -2.89
N PRO A 69 -8.89 0.18 -1.77
CA PRO A 69 -7.45 0.03 -1.74
C PRO A 69 -7.02 -1.27 -2.43
N ASP A 70 -5.79 -1.30 -2.94
CA ASP A 70 -5.25 -2.49 -3.59
C ASP A 70 -4.87 -3.56 -2.56
N ILE A 71 -4.15 -3.18 -1.51
CA ILE A 71 -3.74 -4.10 -0.44
C ILE A 71 -3.93 -3.40 0.91
N ILE A 72 -4.42 -4.14 1.90
CA ILE A 72 -4.55 -3.68 3.28
C ILE A 72 -3.76 -4.59 4.21
N VAL A 73 -3.27 -3.98 5.30
CA VAL A 73 -2.77 -4.66 6.48
C VAL A 73 -3.64 -4.25 7.64
N HIS A 74 -4.33 -5.21 8.23
CA HIS A 74 -5.25 -4.94 9.32
C HIS A 74 -5.54 -6.19 10.16
N GLU A 75 -6.06 -5.98 11.37
CA GLU A 75 -6.79 -7.01 12.07
C GLU A 75 -8.24 -7.06 11.53
N PRO A 76 -8.74 -8.24 11.10
CA PRO A 76 -10.13 -8.36 10.71
C PRO A 76 -11.07 -7.96 11.84
N PHE A 77 -12.08 -7.16 11.49
CA PHE A 77 -13.04 -6.66 12.47
C PHE A 77 -13.73 -7.80 13.24
N ASP A 78 -13.73 -7.66 14.56
CA ASP A 78 -14.31 -8.56 15.55
C ASP A 78 -14.96 -7.70 16.63
N GLU A 79 -16.29 -7.75 16.75
CA GLU A 79 -17.09 -6.94 17.68
C GLU A 79 -16.74 -7.19 19.15
N SER A 80 -16.13 -8.33 19.48
CA SER A 80 -15.68 -8.64 20.83
C SER A 80 -14.33 -7.98 21.19
N ARG A 81 -13.58 -7.52 20.19
CA ARG A 81 -12.23 -6.94 20.34
C ARG A 81 -12.13 -5.50 19.90
N HIS A 82 -13.05 -5.03 19.05
CA HIS A 82 -13.01 -3.74 18.41
C HIS A 82 -14.27 -2.94 18.72
N GLY A 83 -14.12 -1.63 18.98
CA GLY A 83 -15.24 -0.72 19.15
C GLY A 83 -15.82 -0.24 17.81
N SER A 84 -15.04 -0.31 16.74
CA SER A 84 -15.49 0.01 15.38
C SER A 84 -14.60 -0.63 14.31
N ARG A 85 -15.03 -0.55 13.05
CA ARG A 85 -14.22 -0.97 11.88
C ARG A 85 -13.02 -0.06 11.59
N ARG A 86 -12.84 1.02 12.36
CA ARG A 86 -11.67 1.90 12.32
C ARG A 86 -10.53 1.34 13.18
N ASP A 87 -10.84 0.39 14.06
CA ASP A 87 -9.86 -0.24 14.95
C ASP A 87 -9.17 -1.39 14.23
N GLY A 88 -7.90 -1.65 14.59
CA GLY A 88 -7.12 -2.75 14.00
C GLY A 88 -6.52 -2.45 12.62
N ASN A 89 -6.77 -1.29 12.03
CA ASN A 89 -6.19 -0.89 10.74
C ASN A 89 -4.73 -0.45 10.89
N ILE A 90 -3.83 -0.97 10.04
CA ILE A 90 -2.37 -0.78 10.18
C ILE A 90 -1.78 -0.05 8.97
N ALA A 91 -2.01 -0.57 7.76
CA ALA A 91 -1.51 0.06 6.55
C ALA A 91 -2.46 -0.14 5.37
N VAL A 92 -2.46 0.83 4.46
CA VAL A 92 -3.21 0.79 3.21
C VAL A 92 -2.28 1.11 2.05
N ILE A 93 -2.35 0.32 0.97
CA ILE A 93 -1.47 0.40 -0.19
C ILE A 93 -2.29 0.67 -1.45
N GLU A 94 -1.87 1.69 -2.20
CA GLU A 94 -2.39 2.05 -3.50
C GLU A 94 -1.28 1.90 -4.56
N ILE A 95 -1.59 1.23 -5.67
CA ILE A 95 -0.67 0.90 -6.75
C ILE A 95 -1.13 1.62 -8.02
N LYS A 96 -0.21 2.34 -8.65
CA LYS A 96 -0.47 3.02 -9.94
C LYS A 96 0.63 2.73 -10.93
N ARG A 97 0.27 2.52 -12.20
CA ARG A 97 1.24 2.32 -13.28
C ARG A 97 1.54 3.63 -14.01
N VAL A 98 2.81 4.04 -14.00
CA VAL A 98 3.29 5.26 -14.69
C VAL A 98 2.41 6.47 -14.33
N ALA A 99 2.17 6.67 -13.04
CA ALA A 99 1.31 7.74 -12.56
C ALA A 99 1.80 9.11 -13.05
N SER A 100 0.94 9.87 -13.74
CA SER A 100 1.21 11.26 -14.07
C SER A 100 1.09 12.14 -12.82
N LYS A 101 1.61 13.38 -12.84
CA LYS A 101 1.44 14.30 -11.71
C LYS A 101 -0.05 14.55 -11.39
N LYS A 102 -0.86 14.79 -12.41
CA LYS A 102 -2.30 15.00 -12.28
C LYS A 102 -3.00 13.75 -11.74
N GLY A 103 -2.66 12.56 -12.26
CA GLY A 103 -3.20 11.29 -11.78
C GLY A 103 -2.87 11.06 -10.32
N ALA A 104 -1.58 11.11 -9.97
CA ALA A 104 -1.09 10.91 -8.61
C ALA A 104 -1.74 11.86 -7.60
N THR A 105 -2.01 13.11 -7.96
CA THR A 105 -2.73 14.06 -7.08
C THR A 105 -4.13 13.55 -6.72
N GLY A 106 -4.87 13.00 -7.69
CA GLY A 106 -6.19 12.41 -7.44
C GLY A 106 -6.10 11.10 -6.65
N ASP A 107 -5.07 10.30 -6.92
CA ASP A 107 -4.81 9.05 -6.20
C ASP A 107 -4.46 9.32 -4.73
N PHE A 108 -3.67 10.36 -4.43
CA PHE A 108 -3.40 10.79 -3.06
C PHE A 108 -4.67 11.27 -2.35
N GLY A 109 -5.55 12.02 -3.02
CA GLY A 109 -6.83 12.41 -2.44
C GLY A 109 -7.68 11.19 -2.06
N SER A 110 -7.64 10.14 -2.88
CA SER A 110 -8.33 8.88 -2.61
C SER A 110 -7.73 8.12 -1.43
N LEU A 111 -6.39 7.98 -1.41
CA LEU A 111 -5.65 7.34 -0.32
C LEU A 111 -5.89 8.04 1.02
N ILE A 112 -5.80 9.37 1.04
CA ILE A 112 -6.07 10.20 2.22
C ILE A 112 -7.49 10.00 2.74
N SER A 113 -8.48 10.00 1.84
CA SER A 113 -9.88 9.79 2.22
C SER A 113 -10.09 8.44 2.91
N MET A 114 -9.42 7.38 2.43
CA MET A 114 -9.44 6.06 3.07
C MET A 114 -8.75 6.07 4.42
N MET A 115 -7.57 6.68 4.50
CA MET A 115 -6.79 6.76 5.74
C MET A 115 -7.55 7.51 6.85
N ASP A 116 -8.23 8.60 6.52
CA ASP A 116 -8.98 9.40 7.48
C ASP A 116 -10.25 8.67 7.96
N LEU A 117 -11.04 8.16 7.00
CA LEU A 117 -12.28 7.48 7.31
C LEU A 117 -12.06 6.21 8.14
N LEU A 118 -11.10 5.38 7.73
CA LEU A 118 -10.84 4.08 8.34
C LEU A 118 -9.70 4.11 9.38
N ASN A 119 -9.12 5.28 9.64
CA ASN A 119 -8.06 5.47 10.64
C ASN A 119 -6.80 4.62 10.37
N TYR A 120 -6.39 4.47 9.10
CA TYR A 120 -5.11 3.82 8.79
C TYR A 120 -3.94 4.73 9.19
N PRO A 121 -3.03 4.30 10.08
CA PRO A 121 -1.92 5.13 10.51
C PRO A 121 -0.85 5.30 9.40
N LEU A 122 -0.73 4.34 8.47
CA LEU A 122 0.23 4.35 7.38
C LEU A 122 -0.46 4.19 6.01
N GLY A 123 -0.16 5.11 5.09
CA GLY A 123 -0.52 5.03 3.67
C GLY A 123 0.72 4.77 2.83
N ILE A 124 0.58 3.94 1.81
CA ILE A 124 1.67 3.60 0.90
C ILE A 124 1.19 3.81 -0.53
N PHE A 125 1.96 4.57 -1.30
CA PHE A 125 1.71 4.78 -2.72
C PHE A 125 2.85 4.17 -3.54
N ILE A 126 2.53 3.30 -4.50
CA ILE A 126 3.52 2.59 -5.32
C ILE A 126 3.32 2.92 -6.79
N ASN A 127 4.26 3.66 -7.37
CA ASN A 127 4.28 3.96 -8.80
C ASN A 127 5.13 2.94 -9.57
N ILE A 128 4.48 1.97 -10.19
CA ILE A 128 5.13 0.89 -10.93
C ILE A 128 5.44 1.29 -12.38
N ALA A 129 6.40 0.58 -12.98
CA ALA A 129 6.97 0.90 -14.29
C ALA A 129 7.48 2.35 -14.38
N SER A 130 7.95 2.90 -13.26
CA SER A 130 8.35 4.30 -13.14
C SER A 130 9.59 4.47 -12.27
N GLU A 131 10.30 5.57 -12.49
CA GLU A 131 11.43 6.01 -11.66
C GLU A 131 11.04 7.17 -10.72
N ALA A 132 9.81 7.68 -10.83
CA ALA A 132 9.32 8.81 -10.02
C ALA A 132 8.37 8.34 -8.91
N THR A 133 8.69 8.63 -7.65
CA THR A 133 7.86 8.22 -6.50
C THR A 133 6.59 9.04 -6.35
N ARG A 134 6.55 10.25 -6.91
CA ARG A 134 5.48 11.25 -6.73
C ARG A 134 5.34 11.78 -5.30
N ALA A 135 6.32 11.54 -4.44
CA ALA A 135 6.38 12.08 -3.08
C ALA A 135 6.27 13.61 -3.01
N ASP A 136 6.72 14.30 -4.06
CA ASP A 136 6.64 15.76 -4.20
C ASP A 136 5.19 16.30 -4.20
N LEU A 137 4.21 15.43 -4.44
CA LEU A 137 2.79 15.79 -4.54
C LEU A 137 1.98 15.43 -3.29
N VAL A 138 2.61 14.81 -2.28
CA VAL A 138 1.93 14.50 -1.02
C VAL A 138 1.66 15.80 -0.26
N PRO A 139 0.40 16.07 0.13
CA PRO A 139 0.07 17.23 0.95
C PRO A 139 0.87 17.25 2.26
N VAL A 140 1.28 18.44 2.70
CA VAL A 140 2.25 18.64 3.79
C VAL A 140 1.80 17.94 5.08
N GLU A 141 0.52 18.01 5.40
CA GLU A 141 -0.10 17.45 6.60
C GLU A 141 -0.16 15.90 6.62
N TRP A 142 0.12 15.24 5.49
CA TRP A 142 0.10 13.78 5.36
C TRP A 142 1.48 13.15 5.19
N ARG A 143 2.54 13.96 5.11
CA ARG A 143 3.92 13.51 4.81
C ARG A 143 4.46 12.50 5.81
N ASP A 144 4.15 12.69 7.08
CA ASP A 144 4.57 11.77 8.14
C ASP A 144 3.90 10.40 8.07
N ARG A 145 2.74 10.32 7.40
CA ARG A 145 1.88 9.13 7.35
C ARG A 145 1.87 8.43 5.99
N ILE A 146 2.36 9.07 4.94
CA ILE A 146 2.40 8.50 3.58
C ILE A 146 3.84 8.24 3.16
N VAL A 147 4.12 7.03 2.68
CA VAL A 147 5.42 6.67 2.09
C VAL A 147 5.23 6.33 0.62
N CYS A 148 6.10 6.86 -0.24
CA CYS A 148 5.98 6.68 -1.68
C CYS A 148 7.12 5.81 -2.23
N PHE A 149 6.77 4.92 -3.15
CA PHE A 149 7.68 4.05 -3.85
C PHE A 149 7.59 4.27 -5.36
N ALA A 150 8.74 4.14 -6.04
CA ALA A 150 8.82 3.98 -7.48
C ALA A 150 9.51 2.65 -7.77
N VAL A 151 8.93 1.87 -8.68
CA VAL A 151 9.40 0.53 -9.00
C VAL A 151 9.53 0.40 -10.51
N SER A 152 10.71 0.04 -10.98
CA SER A 152 10.98 -0.18 -12.40
C SER A 152 11.79 -1.46 -12.62
N LEU A 153 11.54 -2.12 -13.73
CA LEU A 153 12.32 -3.27 -14.19
C LEU A 153 13.24 -2.82 -15.31
N ARG A 154 14.56 -2.98 -15.12
CA ARG A 154 15.58 -2.67 -16.13
C ARG A 154 16.56 -3.84 -16.21
N ASN A 155 16.80 -4.38 -17.40
CA ASN A 155 17.71 -5.53 -17.61
C ASN A 155 17.39 -6.72 -16.69
N ALA A 156 16.10 -7.07 -16.58
CA ALA A 156 15.58 -8.13 -15.69
C ALA A 156 15.87 -7.93 -14.17
N LYS A 157 16.29 -6.72 -13.78
CA LYS A 157 16.54 -6.35 -12.38
C LYS A 157 15.55 -5.29 -11.92
N THR A 158 14.98 -5.52 -10.76
CA THR A 158 14.06 -4.57 -10.13
C THR A 158 14.83 -3.46 -9.43
N HIS A 159 14.41 -2.23 -9.68
CA HIS A 159 14.89 -1.03 -9.02
C HIS A 159 13.75 -0.42 -8.22
N VAL A 160 13.97 -0.29 -6.91
CA VAL A 160 13.02 0.31 -5.98
C VAL A 160 13.63 1.60 -5.44
N THR A 161 12.89 2.70 -5.56
CA THR A 161 13.21 3.97 -4.90
C THR A 161 12.13 4.23 -3.85
N ARG A 162 12.54 4.39 -2.59
CA ARG A 162 11.67 4.83 -1.49
C ARG A 162 11.89 6.32 -1.25
N SER A 163 10.81 7.06 -1.08
CA SER A 163 10.84 8.45 -0.64
C SER A 163 10.02 8.57 0.64
N ASP A 164 10.73 8.76 1.75
CA ASP A 164 10.13 9.20 3.00
C ASP A 164 9.88 10.70 2.84
N VAL A 165 8.63 11.13 2.93
CA VAL A 165 8.28 12.52 2.65
C VAL A 165 8.70 13.36 3.85
N LYS A 166 9.75 14.15 3.70
CA LYS A 166 10.24 15.10 4.72
C LYS A 166 9.53 16.45 4.66
#